data_AF-A0A820PP21-F1
#
_entry.id   AF-A0A820PP21-F1
#
_cell.length_a   1.000
_cell.length_b   1.000
_cell.length_c   1.000
_cell.angle_alpha   90.00
_cell.angle_beta   90.00
_cell.angle_gamma   90.00
#
_symmetry.space_group_name_H-M   'P 1'
#
loop_
_entity.id
_entity.type
_entity.pdbx_description
1 polymer ?
#
loop_
_entity_poly.entity_id
_entity_poly.type
_entity_poly.pdbx_seq_one_letter_code
_entity_poly.pdbx_strand_id
1 'polypeptide(L)'
;STNYQTMSRPIYKKDDPEYGRPPKGSRTEQRGLAAQAHIQQEVKYLCEIIKSMGEKDNNSSTYTITFKQLFDFYTNISNKLVGILLRARKHGYIHFSEEYEVLFQGKHDNVKITLVHMPSN
;
A
#
# COMPACT_ATOMS: atom_id res chain seq x y z
N SER A 1 -0.06 14.61 51.14
CA SER A 1 1.32 14.74 50.63
C SER A 1 1.51 13.78 49.48
N THR A 2 1.56 14.30 48.24
CA THR A 2 1.73 13.48 47.03
C THR A 2 2.79 14.17 46.18
N ASN A 3 3.99 13.59 46.13
CA ASN A 3 5.13 14.10 45.35
C ASN A 3 4.96 13.68 43.89
N TYR A 4 4.68 14.64 43.00
CA TYR A 4 4.79 14.45 41.56
C TYR A 4 6.23 14.77 41.14
N GLN A 5 7.01 13.73 40.84
CA GLN A 5 8.35 13.85 40.29
C GLN A 5 8.24 14.24 38.82
N THR A 6 8.62 15.48 38.50
CA THR A 6 8.68 16.04 37.14
C THR A 6 9.72 15.30 36.30
N MET A 7 9.28 14.50 35.32
CA MET A 7 10.17 13.94 34.31
C MET A 7 10.59 15.03 33.31
N SER A 8 11.85 15.46 33.42
CA SER A 8 12.52 16.41 32.54
C SER A 8 12.77 15.80 31.15
N ARG A 9 12.29 16.45 30.08
CA ARG A 9 12.66 16.13 28.69
C ARG A 9 14.13 16.53 28.46
N PRO A 10 15.00 15.66 27.94
CA PRO A 10 16.37 16.04 27.62
C PRO A 10 16.41 16.97 26.39
N ILE A 11 17.00 18.15 26.56
CA ILE A 11 17.31 19.07 25.47
C ILE A 11 18.59 18.56 24.79
N TYR A 12 18.47 18.00 23.58
CA TYR A 12 19.62 17.63 22.77
C TYR A 12 20.17 18.85 22.01
N LYS A 13 21.49 19.07 22.09
CA LYS A 13 22.20 20.13 21.34
C LYS A 13 22.44 19.69 19.89
N LYS A 14 22.40 20.65 18.96
CA LYS A 14 22.33 20.45 17.50
C LYS A 14 23.68 20.12 16.80
N ASP A 15 24.77 19.89 17.53
CA ASP A 15 26.13 19.89 16.96
C ASP A 15 26.85 18.53 17.00
N ASP A 16 26.09 17.42 17.11
CA ASP A 16 26.67 16.08 17.15
C ASP A 16 26.77 15.44 15.75
N PRO A 17 27.96 15.03 15.28
CA PRO A 17 28.16 14.43 13.96
C PRO A 17 27.53 13.03 13.80
N GLU A 18 26.95 12.47 14.88
CA GLU A 18 26.18 11.22 14.88
C GLU A 18 24.66 11.44 14.74
N TYR A 19 24.23 12.69 14.61
CA TYR A 19 22.83 13.04 14.40
C TYR A 19 22.33 12.60 13.02
N GLY A 20 21.53 11.54 12.98
CA GLY A 20 20.82 11.08 11.78
C GLY A 20 21.04 9.62 11.39
N ARG A 21 21.85 8.85 12.11
CA ARG A 21 21.96 7.39 11.89
C ARG A 21 21.26 6.61 13.00
N PRO A 22 20.12 5.95 12.72
CA PRO A 22 19.51 5.08 13.71
C PRO A 22 20.45 3.90 14.03
N PRO A 23 20.62 3.52 15.30
CA PRO A 23 21.55 2.48 15.70
C PRO A 23 21.14 1.10 15.14
N LYS A 24 22.15 0.38 14.64
CA LYS A 24 22.07 -0.98 14.08
C LYS A 24 21.42 -1.93 15.10
N GLY A 25 20.41 -2.68 14.68
CA GLY A 25 19.70 -3.65 15.53
C GLY A 25 18.45 -3.14 16.25
N SER A 26 17.91 -1.98 15.86
CA SER A 26 16.70 -1.44 16.48
C SER A 26 15.43 -2.11 15.95
N ARG A 27 14.38 -2.20 16.80
CA ARG A 27 12.99 -2.60 16.45
C ARG A 27 12.43 -1.91 15.19
N THR A 28 13.06 -0.83 14.74
CA THR A 28 12.76 -0.10 13.50
C THR A 28 13.16 -0.87 12.23
N GLU A 29 14.23 -1.67 12.23
CA GLU A 29 14.62 -2.52 11.09
C GLU A 29 13.69 -3.72 10.94
N GLN A 30 13.33 -4.37 12.06
CA GLN A 30 12.30 -5.42 12.11
C GLN A 30 10.92 -4.90 11.72
N ARG A 31 10.55 -3.68 12.14
CA ARG A 31 9.32 -3.01 11.67
C ARG A 31 9.38 -2.65 10.19
N GLY A 32 10.56 -2.28 9.66
CA GLY A 32 10.76 -2.02 8.24
C GLY A 32 10.53 -3.27 7.39
N LEU A 33 11.12 -4.40 7.79
CA LEU A 33 10.94 -5.71 7.12
C LEU A 33 9.50 -6.22 7.26
N ALA A 34 8.90 -6.14 8.45
CA ALA A 34 7.52 -6.54 8.68
C ALA A 34 6.52 -5.67 7.90
N ALA A 35 6.77 -4.36 7.83
CA ALA A 35 5.96 -3.45 7.02
C ALA A 35 6.09 -3.76 5.52
N GLN A 36 7.31 -4.05 5.04
CA GLN A 36 7.52 -4.45 3.64
C GLN A 36 6.84 -5.78 3.30
N ALA A 37 6.90 -6.78 4.17
CA ALA A 37 6.21 -8.05 3.99
C ALA A 37 4.68 -7.87 3.98
N HIS A 38 4.15 -7.05 4.89
CA HIS A 38 2.74 -6.71 4.95
C HIS A 38 2.27 -5.99 3.68
N ILE A 39 3.09 -5.07 3.12
CA ILE A 39 2.77 -4.37 1.88
C ILE A 39 2.72 -5.33 0.68
N GLN A 40 3.65 -6.27 0.59
CA GLN A 40 3.63 -7.28 -0.48
C GLN A 40 2.40 -8.17 -0.38
N GLN A 41 2.00 -8.55 0.83
CA GLN A 41 0.74 -9.28 1.06
C GLN A 41 -0.49 -8.48 0.65
N GLU A 42 -0.55 -7.17 0.95
CA GLU A 42 -1.65 -6.30 0.51
C GLU A 42 -1.75 -6.25 -1.03
N VAL A 43 -0.62 -6.15 -1.73
CA VAL A 43 -0.58 -6.14 -3.21
C VAL A 43 -0.99 -7.50 -3.78
N LYS A 44 -0.50 -8.60 -3.21
CA LYS A 44 -0.91 -9.95 -3.63
C LYS A 44 -2.41 -10.15 -3.42
N TYR A 45 -2.92 -9.78 -2.26
CA TYR A 45 -4.35 -9.87 -1.96
C TYR A 45 -5.18 -9.06 -2.95
N LEU A 46 -4.78 -7.83 -3.27
CA LEU A 46 -5.42 -7.03 -4.33
C LEU A 46 -5.47 -7.78 -5.66
N CYS A 47 -4.37 -8.40 -6.08
CA CYS A 47 -4.33 -9.15 -7.34
C CYS A 47 -5.27 -10.37 -7.33
N GLU A 48 -5.36 -11.10 -6.21
CA GLU A 48 -6.31 -12.20 -6.04
C GLU A 48 -7.76 -11.73 -6.12
N ILE A 49 -8.08 -10.56 -5.52
CA ILE A 49 -9.41 -9.96 -5.62
C ILE A 49 -9.74 -9.59 -7.07
N ILE A 50 -8.82 -8.97 -7.81
CA ILE A 50 -9.02 -8.64 -9.23
C ILE A 50 -9.25 -9.92 -10.05
N LYS A 51 -8.51 -10.99 -9.77
CA LYS A 51 -8.67 -12.28 -10.45
C LYS A 51 -10.01 -12.96 -10.13
N SER A 52 -10.48 -12.85 -8.89
CA SER A 52 -11.69 -13.50 -8.42
C SER A 52 -12.98 -12.75 -8.81
N MET A 53 -12.95 -11.41 -8.81
CA MET A 53 -14.12 -10.57 -9.07
C MET A 53 -14.13 -9.96 -10.46
N GLY A 54 -12.97 -9.90 -11.11
CA GLY A 54 -12.82 -9.34 -12.45
C GLY A 54 -13.23 -10.29 -13.55
N GLU A 55 -13.50 -9.71 -14.71
CA GLU A 55 -13.81 -10.44 -15.93
C GLU A 55 -12.51 -10.93 -16.57
N LYS A 56 -12.43 -12.23 -16.86
CA LYS A 56 -11.31 -12.82 -17.57
C LYS A 56 -11.38 -12.45 -19.05
N ASP A 57 -10.27 -12.00 -19.62
CA ASP A 57 -10.17 -11.79 -21.05
C ASP A 57 -10.18 -13.14 -21.80
N ASN A 58 -10.92 -13.24 -22.91
CA ASN A 58 -11.01 -14.49 -23.67
C ASN A 58 -9.75 -14.78 -24.49
N ASN A 59 -9.00 -13.73 -24.85
CA ASN A 59 -7.83 -13.82 -25.72
C ASN A 59 -6.51 -13.81 -24.92
N SER A 60 -6.56 -13.48 -23.64
CA SER A 60 -5.40 -13.24 -22.78
C SER A 60 -5.62 -13.86 -21.39
N SER A 61 -4.55 -14.16 -20.65
CA SER A 61 -4.68 -14.63 -19.26
C SER A 61 -4.86 -13.46 -18.24
N THR A 62 -5.37 -12.32 -18.71
CA THR A 62 -5.55 -11.11 -17.89
C THR A 62 -6.97 -11.02 -17.35
N TYR A 63 -7.12 -10.32 -16.23
CA TYR A 63 -8.41 -10.10 -15.57
C TYR A 63 -8.66 -8.61 -15.44
N THR A 64 -9.87 -8.15 -15.72
CA THR A 64 -10.21 -6.73 -15.67
C THR A 64 -11.35 -6.48 -14.71
N ILE A 65 -11.23 -5.45 -13.88
CA ILE A 65 -12.27 -5.01 -12.94
C ILE A 65 -12.39 -3.49 -12.98
N THR A 66 -13.54 -2.93 -12.65
CA THR A 66 -13.69 -1.47 -12.54
C THR A 66 -13.18 -0.95 -11.20
N PHE A 67 -12.72 0.31 -11.18
CA PHE A 67 -12.34 0.97 -9.94
C PHE A 67 -13.48 1.01 -8.92
N LYS A 68 -14.73 1.23 -9.38
CA LYS A 68 -15.90 1.20 -8.50
C LYS A 68 -16.07 -0.13 -7.78
N GLN A 69 -15.97 -1.25 -8.49
CA GLN A 69 -16.12 -2.59 -7.90
C GLN A 69 -15.03 -2.87 -6.86
N LEU A 70 -13.77 -2.52 -7.17
CA LEU A 70 -12.69 -2.62 -6.20
C LEU A 70 -12.91 -1.70 -5.00
N PHE A 71 -13.32 -0.46 -5.25
CA PHE A 71 -13.58 0.50 -4.18
C PHE A 71 -14.67 -0.01 -3.26
N ASP A 72 -15.84 -0.41 -3.77
CA ASP A 72 -16.97 -0.92 -2.99
C ASP A 72 -16.60 -2.14 -2.13
N PHE A 73 -15.73 -3.03 -2.64
CA PHE A 73 -15.19 -4.14 -1.86
C PHE A 73 -14.29 -3.66 -0.71
N TYR A 74 -13.39 -2.72 -0.99
CA TYR A 74 -12.46 -2.16 0.01
C TYR A 74 -13.11 -1.17 0.97
N THR A 75 -14.23 -0.49 0.64
CA THR A 75 -14.93 0.38 1.59
C THR A 75 -15.41 -0.41 2.81
N ASN A 76 -15.74 -1.69 2.60
CA ASN A 76 -16.11 -2.61 3.68
C ASN A 76 -14.89 -3.13 4.46
N ILE A 77 -13.67 -3.07 3.90
CA ILE A 77 -12.52 -3.87 4.37
C ILE A 77 -11.24 -3.06 4.67
N SER A 78 -11.01 -1.84 4.13
CA SER A 78 -9.93 -0.88 4.51
C SER A 78 -9.84 0.33 3.55
N ASN A 79 -9.65 1.56 4.07
CA ASN A 79 -9.44 2.83 3.33
C ASN A 79 -8.07 2.98 2.61
N LYS A 80 -7.34 1.89 2.35
CA LYS A 80 -5.96 1.93 1.80
C LYS A 80 -5.86 1.63 0.30
N LEU A 81 -6.97 1.38 -0.39
CA LEU A 81 -7.00 0.84 -1.76
C LEU A 81 -6.12 1.62 -2.74
N VAL A 82 -6.23 2.96 -2.77
CA VAL A 82 -5.48 3.80 -3.72
C VAL A 82 -3.98 3.60 -3.55
N GLY A 83 -3.47 3.55 -2.32
CA GLY A 83 -2.05 3.33 -2.06
C GLY A 83 -1.57 1.94 -2.49
N ILE A 84 -2.42 0.92 -2.40
CA ILE A 84 -2.10 -0.45 -2.83
C ILE A 84 -2.10 -0.53 -4.35
N LEU A 85 -3.07 0.11 -5.03
CA LEU A 85 -3.13 0.20 -6.49
C LEU A 85 -1.87 0.84 -7.07
N LEU A 86 -1.40 1.95 -6.49
CA LEU A 86 -0.18 2.61 -6.95
C LEU A 86 1.06 1.73 -6.79
N ARG A 87 1.16 0.99 -5.68
CA ARG A 87 2.24 0.03 -5.48
C ARG A 87 2.17 -1.11 -6.49
N ALA A 88 0.99 -1.70 -6.69
CA ALA A 88 0.81 -2.78 -7.66
C ALA A 88 1.15 -2.33 -9.10
N ARG A 89 0.75 -1.10 -9.48
CA ARG A 89 1.11 -0.48 -10.77
C ARG A 89 2.62 -0.26 -10.88
N LYS A 90 3.26 0.25 -9.83
CA LYS A 90 4.73 0.45 -9.80
C LYS A 90 5.50 -0.85 -10.03
N HIS A 91 4.98 -1.98 -9.57
CA HIS A 91 5.57 -3.30 -9.80
C HIS A 91 5.13 -3.96 -11.12
N GLY A 92 4.22 -3.36 -11.87
CA GLY A 92 3.73 -3.87 -13.16
C GLY A 92 2.68 -4.97 -13.07
N TYR A 93 2.20 -5.32 -11.88
CA TYR A 93 1.19 -6.38 -11.70
C TYR A 93 -0.17 -5.99 -12.30
N ILE A 94 -0.49 -4.70 -12.23
CA ILE A 94 -1.74 -4.15 -12.74
C ILE A 94 -1.47 -2.98 -13.69
N HIS A 95 -2.44 -2.71 -14.55
CA HIS A 95 -2.49 -1.59 -15.46
C HIS A 95 -3.86 -0.90 -15.39
N PHE A 96 -3.88 0.42 -15.41
CA PHE A 96 -5.06 1.25 -15.62
C PHE A 96 -4.60 2.53 -16.33
N SER A 97 -5.53 3.30 -16.93
CA SER A 97 -5.19 4.42 -17.82
C SER A 97 -4.12 5.35 -17.22
N GLU A 98 -3.05 5.58 -17.99
CA GLU A 98 -1.90 6.39 -17.57
C GLU A 98 -2.22 7.88 -17.44
N GLU A 99 -3.37 8.29 -17.96
CA GLU A 99 -3.94 9.63 -17.82
C GLU A 99 -4.19 10.02 -16.36
N TYR A 100 -4.26 9.03 -15.45
CA TYR A 100 -4.55 9.25 -14.05
C TYR A 100 -3.37 8.84 -13.16
N GLU A 101 -2.84 9.79 -12.40
CA GLU A 101 -1.87 9.52 -11.34
C GLU A 101 -2.55 8.91 -10.11
N VAL A 102 -3.80 9.32 -9.83
CA VAL A 102 -4.59 8.88 -8.68
C VAL A 102 -6.04 8.72 -9.10
N LEU A 103 -6.69 7.65 -8.64
CA LEU A 103 -8.12 7.40 -8.87
C LEU A 103 -8.94 7.93 -7.70
N PHE A 104 -10.10 8.51 -8.02
CA PHE A 104 -11.00 9.18 -7.08
C PHE A 104 -12.41 8.64 -7.28
N GLN A 105 -13.07 8.26 -6.19
CA GLN A 105 -14.44 7.78 -6.21
C GLN A 105 -15.39 8.82 -6.81
N GLY A 106 -16.41 8.37 -7.55
CA GLY A 106 -17.41 9.20 -8.22
C GLY A 106 -16.92 9.85 -9.51
N LYS A 107 -15.61 10.03 -9.69
CA LYS A 107 -15.01 10.53 -10.95
C LYS A 107 -14.46 9.40 -11.82
N HIS A 108 -13.75 8.46 -11.21
CA HIS A 108 -12.98 7.43 -11.90
C HIS A 108 -13.58 6.03 -11.74
N ASP A 109 -14.86 5.94 -11.36
CA ASP A 109 -15.57 4.69 -11.06
C ASP A 109 -15.52 3.67 -12.22
N ASN A 110 -15.57 4.17 -13.45
CA ASN A 110 -15.57 3.34 -14.67
C ASN A 110 -14.16 3.01 -15.18
N VAL A 111 -13.09 3.47 -14.52
CA VAL A 111 -11.72 3.16 -14.93
C VAL A 111 -11.48 1.66 -14.79
N LYS A 112 -11.05 1.02 -15.88
CA LYS A 112 -10.69 -0.40 -15.90
C LYS A 112 -9.30 -0.59 -15.31
N ILE A 113 -9.21 -1.52 -14.38
CA ILE A 113 -7.98 -1.99 -13.76
C ILE A 113 -7.77 -3.43 -14.23
N THR A 114 -6.72 -3.63 -15.01
CA THR A 114 -6.35 -4.91 -15.60
C THR A 114 -5.20 -5.53 -14.83
N LEU A 115 -5.39 -6.73 -14.31
CA LEU A 115 -4.33 -7.60 -13.80
C LEU A 115 -3.55 -8.18 -14.98
N VAL A 116 -2.28 -7.83 -15.06
CA VAL A 116 -1.35 -8.26 -16.12
C VAL A 116 -0.65 -9.56 -15.72
N HIS A 117 -0.15 -9.64 -14.49
CA HIS A 117 0.47 -10.84 -13.94
C HIS A 117 0.42 -10.87 -12.41
N MET A 118 0.49 -12.07 -11.84
CA MET A 118 0.48 -12.28 -10.40
C MET A 118 1.87 -12.04 -9.77
N PRO A 119 1.97 -11.45 -8.57
CA PRO A 119 3.23 -11.38 -7.84
C PRO A 119 3.73 -12.78 -7.46
N SER A 120 4.99 -13.07 -7.78
CA SER A 120 5.69 -14.28 -7.34
C SER A 120 6.02 -14.19 -5.85
N ASN A 121 5.91 -15.31 -5.15
CA ASN A 121 6.05 -15.41 -3.69
C ASN A 121 7.48 -15.76 -3.26
#